data_AF-A0A1S9ZR47-F1
#
_entry.id   AF-A0A1S9ZR47-F1
#
_cell.length_a   1.000
_cell.length_b   1.000
_cell.length_c   1.000
_cell.angle_alpha   90.00
_cell.angle_beta   90.00
_cell.angle_gamma   90.00
#
_symmetry.space_group_name_H-M   'P 1'
#
loop_
_entity.id
_entity.type
_entity.pdbx_description
1 polymer ?
#
loop_
_entity_poly.entity_id
_entity_poly.type
_entity_poly.pdbx_seq_one_letter_code
_entity_poly.pdbx_strand_id
1 'polypeptide(L)' 'MNIPLFSAIFSIASTVAMGLLIILAVVTGYDSGKMVIAAIVAGLVISVPIALVVTKKISQLTSEPNKG' A
#
# COMPACT_ATOMS: atom_id res chain seq x y z
N MET A 1 -16.92 2.27 5.57
CA MET A 1 -15.61 2.52 4.91
C MET A 1 -15.91 3.05 3.52
N ASN A 2 -15.29 4.16 3.11
CA ASN A 2 -15.45 4.69 1.76
C ASN A 2 -14.75 3.73 0.78
N ILE A 3 -15.50 2.80 0.18
CA ILE A 3 -14.98 1.72 -0.67
C ILE A 3 -14.23 2.26 -1.90
N PRO A 4 -14.72 3.28 -2.62
CA PRO A 4 -13.96 3.95 -3.68
C PRO A 4 -12.60 4.50 -3.20
N LEU A 5 -12.59 5.21 -2.07
CA LEU A 5 -11.35 5.76 -1.50
C LEU A 5 -10.39 4.65 -1.05
N PHE A 6 -10.91 3.58 -0.45
CA PHE A 6 -10.10 2.43 -0.08
C PHE A 6 -9.43 1.78 -1.30
N SER A 7 -10.19 1.56 -2.37
CA SER A 7 -9.67 0.97 -3.61
C SER A 7 -8.54 1.81 -4.22
N ALA A 8 -8.74 3.12 -4.30
CA ALA A 8 -7.73 4.05 -4.82
C ALA A 8 -6.45 4.03 -3.98
N ILE A 9 -6.58 4.13 -2.66
CA ILE A 9 -5.43 4.12 -1.74
C ILE A 9 -4.73 2.75 -1.76
N PHE A 10 -5.48 1.65 -1.80
CA PHE A 10 -4.92 0.30 -1.88
C PHE A 10 -4.12 0.08 -3.16
N SER A 11 -4.61 0.53 -4.31
CA SER A 11 -3.90 0.45 -5.59
C SER A 11 -2.55 1.18 -5.54
N ILE A 12 -2.53 2.41 -4.99
CA ILE A 12 -1.29 3.18 -4.83
C ILE A 12 -0.35 2.50 -3.82
N ALA A 13 -0.86 2.13 -2.64
CA ALA A 13 -0.06 1.51 -1.59
C ALA A 13 0.54 0.16 -2.03
N SER A 14 -0.22 -0.65 -2.76
CA SER A 14 0.24 -1.95 -3.26
C SER A 14 1.39 -1.83 -4.26
N THR A 15 1.24 -0.98 -5.28
CA THR A 15 2.27 -0.79 -6.31
C THR A 15 3.56 -0.24 -5.72
N VAL A 16 3.47 0.75 -4.81
CA VAL A 16 4.62 1.32 -4.12
C VAL A 16 5.30 0.30 -3.19
N ALA A 17 4.53 -0.42 -2.36
CA ALA A 17 5.09 -1.42 -1.44
C ALA A 17 5.76 -2.58 -2.17
N MET A 18 5.12 -3.11 -3.22
CA MET A 18 5.70 -4.16 -4.06
C MET A 18 6.99 -3.67 -4.73
N GLY A 19 6.97 -2.48 -5.35
CA GLY A 19 8.14 -1.91 -6.01
C GLY A 19 9.32 -1.74 -5.05
N LEU A 20 9.07 -1.21 -3.85
CA LEU A 20 10.09 -1.06 -2.80
C LEU A 20 10.72 -2.40 -2.41
N LEU A 21 9.90 -3.43 -2.16
CA LEU A 21 10.42 -4.74 -1.76
C LEU A 21 11.19 -5.42 -2.88
N ILE A 22 10.76 -5.27 -4.14
CA ILE A 22 11.49 -5.80 -5.29
C ILE A 22 12.84 -5.10 -5.44
N ILE A 23 12.87 -3.76 -5.34
CA ILE A 23 14.13 -2.99 -5.40
C ILE A 23 15.08 -3.45 -4.28
N LEU A 24 14.57 -3.59 -3.05
CA LEU A 24 15.38 -4.06 -1.92
C LEU A 24 15.93 -5.47 -2.17
N ALA A 25 15.11 -6.39 -2.69
CA ALA A 25 15.55 -7.74 -3.02
C ALA A 25 16.68 -7.73 -4.06
N VAL A 26 16.54 -6.96 -5.14
CA VAL A 26 17.56 -6.88 -6.20
C VAL A 26 18.85 -6.21 -5.71
N VAL A 27 18.76 -5.10 -4.98
CA VAL A 27 19.93 -4.35 -4.48
C VAL A 27 20.74 -5.16 -3.46
N THR A 28 20.09 -6.05 -2.72
CA THR A 28 20.74 -6.93 -1.74
C THR A 28 21.27 -8.24 -2.36
N GLY A 29 21.16 -8.41 -3.68
CA GLY A 29 21.65 -9.60 -4.40
C GLY A 29 20.69 -10.80 -4.37
N TYR A 30 19.45 -10.61 -3.91
CA TYR A 30 18.39 -11.62 -3.94
C TYR A 30 17.52 -11.48 -5.19
N ASP A 31 18.14 -11.66 -6.36
CA ASP A 31 17.52 -11.54 -7.69
C ASP A 31 16.81 -12.82 -8.18
N SER A 32 16.81 -13.88 -7.35
CA SER A 32 16.10 -15.12 -7.65
C SER A 32 14.60 -14.88 -7.85
N GLY A 33 14.01 -15.45 -8.92
CA GLY A 33 12.59 -15.27 -9.25
C GLY A 33 11.61 -15.63 -8.11
N LYS A 34 11.98 -16.60 -7.26
CA LYS A 34 11.20 -16.94 -6.05
C LYS A 34 11.15 -15.80 -5.03
N MET A 35 12.24 -15.06 -4.88
CA MET A 35 12.36 -13.95 -3.94
C MET A 35 11.60 -12.72 -4.43
N VAL A 36 11.61 -12.47 -5.74
CA VAL A 36 10.79 -11.43 -6.38
C VAL A 36 9.30 -11.70 -6.17
N ILE A 37 8.84 -12.95 -6.36
CA ILE A 37 7.46 -13.33 -6.09
C ILE A 37 7.11 -13.15 -4.60
N ALA A 38 8.01 -13.54 -3.70
CA ALA A 38 7.82 -13.33 -2.26
C ALA A 38 7.70 -11.83 -1.91
N ALA A 39 8.52 -10.97 -2.52
CA ALA A 39 8.44 -9.52 -2.36
C ALA A 39 7.11 -8.95 -2.84
N ILE A 40 6.59 -9.44 -3.98
CA ILE A 40 5.27 -9.05 -4.50
C ILE A 40 4.16 -9.41 -3.50
N VAL A 41 4.13 -10.67 -3.04
CA VAL A 41 3.10 -11.14 -2.11
C VAL A 41 3.20 -10.41 -0.78
N ALA A 42 4.40 -10.21 -0.25
CA ALA A 42 4.61 -9.42 0.96
C ALA A 42 4.12 -7.98 0.80
N GLY A 43 4.40 -7.34 -0.33
CA GLY A 43 3.95 -5.97 -0.63
C GLY A 43 2.42 -5.86 -0.66
N LEU A 44 1.73 -6.84 -1.25
CA LEU A 44 0.27 -6.90 -1.27
C LEU A 44 -0.34 -7.12 0.12
N VAL A 45 0.29 -7.95 0.95
CA VAL A 45 -0.20 -8.18 2.32
C VAL A 45 -0.01 -6.92 3.17
N ILE A 46 1.13 -6.25 3.05
CA ILE A 46 1.45 -5.02 3.78
C ILE A 46 0.58 -3.84 3.32
N SER A 47 0.16 -3.78 2.06
CA SER A 47 -0.67 -2.69 1.56
C SER A 47 -2.09 -2.68 2.13
N VAL A 48 -2.62 -3.83 2.57
CA VAL A 48 -3.95 -3.91 3.20
C VAL A 48 -4.05 -3.07 4.48
N PRO A 49 -3.22 -3.26 5.53
CA PRO A 49 -3.29 -2.44 6.73
C PRO A 49 -2.95 -0.98 6.45
N ILE A 50 -2.03 -0.68 5.51
CA ILE A 50 -1.73 0.70 5.10
C ILE A 50 -2.98 1.38 4.54
N ALA A 51 -3.65 0.73 3.58
CA ALA A 51 -4.86 1.27 2.97
C ALA A 51 -5.97 1.49 4.00
N LEU A 52 -6.16 0.55 4.94
CA LEU A 52 -7.15 0.71 6.00
C LEU A 52 -6.87 1.94 6.89
N VAL A 53 -5.62 2.14 7.32
CA VAL A 53 -5.24 3.27 8.19
C VAL A 53 -5.37 4.59 7.43
N VAL A 54 -4.86 4.66 6.21
CA VAL A 54 -4.85 5.88 5.40
C VAL A 54 -6.26 6.27 4.99
N THR A 55 -7.09 5.34 4.53
CA THR A 55 -8.49 5.62 4.19
C THR A 55 -9.27 6.12 5.40
N LYS A 56 -9.04 5.57 6.61
CA LYS A 56 -9.67 6.07 7.84
C LYS A 56 -9.25 7.51 8.13
N LYS A 57 -7.96 7.83 8.04
CA LYS A 57 -7.43 9.17 8.27
C LYS A 57 -8.00 10.20 7.28
N ILE A 58 -7.98 9.87 5.98
CA ILE A 58 -8.53 10.77 4.96
C ILE A 58 -10.04 10.95 5.15
N SER A 59 -10.76 9.86 5.42
CA SER A 59 -12.19 9.94 5.69
C SER A 59 -12.51 10.84 6.88
N GLN A 60 -11.70 10.83 7.95
CA GLN A 60 -11.88 11.72 9.10
C GLN A 60 -11.68 13.19 8.71
N LEU A 61 -10.60 13.51 8.00
CA LEU A 61 -10.28 14.87 7.56
C LEU A 61 -11.35 15.46 6.62
N THR A 62 -11.95 14.63 5.76
CA THR A 62 -13.01 15.06 4.83
C THR A 62 -14.40 15.08 5.48
N SER A 63 -14.60 14.41 6.62
CA SER A 63 -15.91 14.38 7.31
C SER A 63 -16.05 15.47 8.37
N GLU A 64 -14.98 16.20 8.70
CA GLU A 64 -15.09 17.40 9.53
C GLU A 64 -15.84 18.48 8.74
N PRO A 65 -16.98 18.99 9.25
CA PRO A 65 -17.63 20.13 8.62
C PRO A 65 -16.67 21.30 8.74
N ASN A 66 -16.25 21.83 7.59
CA ASN A 66 -15.60 23.12 7.46
C ASN A 66 -16.47 24.18 8.17
N LYS A 67 -16.18 24.47 9.45
CA LYS A 67 -16.68 25.65 10.16
C LYS A 67 -15.81 26.83 9.72
N GLY A 68 -15.97 27.21 8.45
CA GLY A 68 -15.54 28.49 7.91
C GLY A 68 -16.67 29.49 8.00
#